data_AF-C0EDT4-F1
#
_entry.id   AF-C0EDT4-F1
#
_cell.length_a   1.000
_cell.length_b   1.000
_cell.length_c   1.000
_cell.angle_alpha   90.00
_cell.angle_beta   90.00
_cell.angle_gamma   90.00
#
_symmetry.space_group_name_H-M   'P 1'
#
loop_
_entity.id
_entity.type
_entity.pdbx_description
1 polymer ?
#
loop_
_entity_poly.entity_id
_entity_poly.type
_entity_poly.pdbx_seq_one_letter_code
_entity_poly.pdbx_strand_id
1 'polypeptide(L)'
;MNKDYGFNNTPADYETLSGEEKEQCGLWIHSRLAAVNCRPCNRLNSYGLKHHMERETGLYVTNGQFKGAMEKAGYEAFDTQDINWTYKVKLIGKGLYGH
;
A
#
# COMPACT_ATOMS: atom_id res chain seq x y z
N MET A 1 19.34 9.74 11.40
CA MET A 1 19.51 8.38 10.87
C MET A 1 19.06 8.38 9.41
N ASN A 2 19.98 8.69 8.48
CA ASN A 2 19.70 8.58 7.06
C ASN A 2 19.90 7.11 6.68
N LYS A 3 18.82 6.34 6.71
CA LYS A 3 18.82 5.03 6.08
C LYS A 3 18.71 5.28 4.58
N ASP A 4 19.81 5.03 3.90
CA ASP A 4 19.93 4.98 2.45
C ASP A 4 19.03 3.82 1.97
N TYR A 5 17.82 4.14 1.50
CA TYR A 5 16.84 3.14 1.04
C TYR A 5 16.95 2.98 -0.48
N GLY A 6 18.01 2.32 -0.93
CA GLY A 6 18.19 1.93 -2.33
C GLY A 6 17.00 1.12 -2.85
N PHE A 7 16.49 1.53 -4.02
CA PHE A 7 15.95 0.71 -5.13
C PHE A 7 14.97 -0.46 -4.90
N ASN A 8 14.45 -0.74 -3.71
CA ASN A 8 13.50 -1.85 -3.48
C ASN A 8 12.08 -1.48 -3.92
N ASN A 9 11.87 -1.45 -5.23
CA ASN A 9 10.58 -1.20 -5.90
C ASN A 9 9.93 -2.47 -6.42
N THR A 10 10.49 -3.64 -6.11
CA THR A 10 10.00 -4.92 -6.61
C THR A 10 8.98 -5.53 -5.66
N PRO A 11 7.86 -6.07 -6.16
CA PRO A 11 6.88 -6.76 -5.33
C PRO A 11 7.45 -7.98 -4.59
N ALA A 12 8.55 -8.56 -5.09
CA ALA A 12 9.26 -9.67 -4.44
C ALA A 12 9.82 -9.32 -3.06
N ASP A 13 10.11 -8.03 -2.80
CA ASP A 13 10.57 -7.56 -1.49
C ASP A 13 9.54 -7.83 -0.38
N TYR A 14 8.25 -8.01 -0.71
CA TYR A 14 7.23 -8.41 0.26
C TYR A 14 7.62 -9.69 1.03
N GLU A 15 8.33 -10.61 0.40
CA GLU A 15 8.72 -11.86 1.05
C GLU A 15 9.72 -11.66 2.21
N THR A 16 10.43 -10.52 2.22
CA THR A 16 11.36 -10.13 3.30
C THR A 16 10.67 -9.67 4.58
N LEU A 17 9.38 -9.33 4.52
CA LEU A 17 8.61 -8.96 5.71
C LEU A 17 8.40 -10.16 6.63
N SER A 18 8.43 -9.91 7.94
CA SER A 18 8.06 -10.89 8.96
C SER A 18 6.58 -11.26 8.85
N GLY A 19 6.18 -12.42 9.36
CA GLY A 19 4.77 -12.86 9.33
C GLY A 19 3.80 -11.84 9.94
N GLU A 20 4.19 -11.20 11.04
CA GLU A 20 3.40 -10.15 11.69
C GLU A 20 3.27 -8.88 10.83
N GLU A 21 4.34 -8.46 10.17
CA GLU A 21 4.33 -7.29 9.27
C GLU A 21 3.45 -7.56 8.03
N LYS A 22 3.52 -8.78 7.48
CA LYS A 22 2.67 -9.25 6.38
C LYS A 22 1.20 -9.22 6.79
N GLU A 23 0.88 -9.73 7.97
CA GLU A 23 -0.49 -9.75 8.50
C GLU A 23 -1.01 -8.33 8.75
N GLN A 24 -0.23 -7.46 9.39
CA GLN A 24 -0.62 -6.06 9.63
C GLN A 24 -0.84 -5.30 8.32
N CYS A 25 0.02 -5.48 7.31
CA CYS A 25 -0.18 -4.90 5.98
C CYS A 25 -1.48 -5.38 5.36
N GLY A 26 -1.72 -6.70 5.36
CA GLY A 26 -2.94 -7.29 4.80
C GLY A 26 -4.20 -6.76 5.51
N LEU A 27 -4.21 -6.75 6.83
CA LEU A 27 -5.33 -6.23 7.63
C LEU A 27 -5.61 -4.77 7.33
N TRP A 28 -4.57 -3.92 7.22
CA TRP A 28 -4.75 -2.52 6.87
C TRP A 28 -5.31 -2.38 5.45
N ILE A 29 -4.77 -3.10 4.47
CA ILE A 29 -5.23 -3.09 3.08
C ILE A 29 -6.71 -3.48 2.99
N HIS A 30 -7.12 -4.57 3.63
CA HIS A 30 -8.51 -5.02 3.62
C HIS A 30 -9.45 -4.10 4.40
N SER A 31 -8.97 -3.43 5.45
CA SER A 31 -9.77 -2.53 6.28
C SER A 31 -9.93 -1.13 5.65
N ARG A 32 -8.87 -0.62 5.00
CA ARG A 32 -8.81 0.74 4.48
C ARG A 32 -9.04 0.88 3.00
N LEU A 33 -8.80 -0.16 2.21
CA LEU A 33 -8.96 -0.09 0.76
C LEU A 33 -10.23 -0.83 0.36
N ALA A 34 -10.99 -0.23 -0.54
CA ALA A 34 -12.03 -0.90 -1.29
C ALA A 34 -11.69 -0.83 -2.77
N ALA A 35 -11.75 -1.97 -3.45
CA ALA A 35 -11.71 -2.00 -4.91
C ALA A 35 -12.91 -1.24 -5.49
N VAL A 36 -12.65 -0.39 -6.48
CA VAL A 36 -13.66 0.39 -7.19
C VAL A 36 -13.48 0.21 -8.68
N ASN A 37 -14.55 0.34 -9.46
CA ASN A 37 -14.46 0.29 -10.92
C ASN A 37 -14.40 1.70 -11.56
N CYS A 38 -13.85 2.67 -10.82
CA CYS A 38 -13.73 4.07 -11.26
C CYS A 38 -12.29 4.38 -11.66
N ARG A 39 -12.10 5.49 -12.39
CA ARG A 39 -10.76 5.98 -12.75
C ARG A 39 -9.95 6.19 -11.47
N PRO A 40 -8.76 5.59 -11.36
CA PRO A 40 -7.97 5.72 -10.15
C PRO A 40 -7.51 7.17 -9.98
N CYS A 41 -7.47 7.63 -8.73
CA CYS A 41 -6.98 8.96 -8.40
C CYS A 41 -5.44 8.92 -8.38
N ASN A 42 -4.78 9.92 -8.97
CA ASN A 42 -3.30 9.99 -8.98
C ASN A 42 -2.66 9.98 -7.59
N ARG A 43 -3.42 10.32 -6.53
CA ARG A 43 -2.98 10.26 -5.13
C ARG A 43 -3.07 8.86 -4.50
N LEU A 44 -3.78 7.93 -5.14
CA LEU A 44 -3.99 6.54 -4.68
C LEU A 44 -3.03 5.59 -5.41
N ASN A 45 -1.76 5.96 -5.44
CA ASN A 45 -0.69 5.11 -5.92
C ASN A 45 0.02 4.41 -4.75
N SER A 46 0.88 3.44 -5.04
CA SER A 46 1.61 2.65 -4.05
C SER A 46 2.36 3.52 -3.04
N TYR A 47 2.97 4.62 -3.48
CA TYR A 47 3.67 5.57 -2.61
C TYR A 47 2.72 6.29 -1.64
N GLY A 48 1.62 6.85 -2.16
CA GLY A 48 0.63 7.54 -1.33
C GLY A 48 -0.01 6.60 -0.32
N LEU A 49 -0.41 5.40 -0.76
CA LEU A 49 -1.05 4.40 0.10
C LEU A 49 -0.10 3.86 1.17
N LYS A 50 1.17 3.60 0.83
CA LYS A 50 2.21 3.28 1.82
C LYS A 50 2.27 4.33 2.92
N HIS A 51 2.33 5.62 2.56
CA HIS A 51 2.42 6.70 3.55
C HIS A 51 1.19 6.77 4.45
N HIS A 52 0.00 6.50 3.91
CA HIS A 52 -1.22 6.39 4.72
C HIS A 52 -1.13 5.22 5.70
N MET A 53 -0.69 4.06 5.25
CA MET A 53 -0.50 2.90 6.12
C MET A 53 0.51 3.18 7.23
N GLU A 54 1.70 3.64 6.87
CA GLU A 54 2.79 3.93 7.83
C GLU A 54 2.33 4.92 8.92
N ARG A 55 1.52 5.92 8.55
CA ARG A 55 0.95 6.88 9.51
C ARG A 55 -0.10 6.29 10.45
N GLU A 56 -0.83 5.26 10.01
CA GLU A 56 -1.91 4.66 10.79
C GLU A 56 -1.48 3.45 11.60
N THR A 57 -0.56 2.64 11.07
CA THR A 57 -0.08 1.41 11.70
C THR A 57 1.26 1.62 12.40
N GLY A 58 2.02 2.66 12.04
CA GLY A 58 3.42 2.82 12.45
C GLY A 58 4.39 1.86 11.75
N LEU A 59 3.89 1.00 10.84
CA LEU A 59 4.69 0.03 10.12
C LEU A 59 5.33 0.67 8.89
N TYR A 60 6.67 0.72 8.89
CA TYR A 60 7.44 1.19 7.76
C TYR A 60 7.64 0.05 6.74
N VAL A 61 7.11 0.21 5.53
CA VAL A 61 7.35 -0.72 4.41
C VAL A 61 7.96 0.02 3.22
N THR A 62 8.69 -0.67 2.34
CA THR A 62 9.15 -0.10 1.07
C THR A 62 8.02 -0.06 0.03
N ASN A 63 8.23 0.69 -1.05
CA ASN A 63 7.28 0.73 -2.16
C ASN A 63 7.09 -0.68 -2.79
N GLY A 64 8.19 -1.44 -2.94
CA GLY A 64 8.15 -2.83 -3.39
C GLY A 64 7.37 -3.75 -2.47
N GLN A 65 7.65 -3.70 -1.16
CA GLN A 65 6.92 -4.48 -0.15
C GLN A 65 5.42 -4.19 -0.17
N PHE A 66 5.03 -2.91 -0.25
CA PHE A 66 3.62 -2.54 -0.32
C PHE A 66 2.94 -3.04 -1.61
N LYS A 67 3.64 -2.98 -2.76
CA LYS A 67 3.10 -3.55 -4.02
C LYS A 67 2.83 -5.04 -3.90
N GLY A 68 3.78 -5.80 -3.35
CA GLY A 68 3.60 -7.24 -3.15
C GLY A 68 2.49 -7.55 -2.15
N ALA A 69 2.33 -6.73 -1.09
CA ALA A 69 1.20 -6.85 -0.17
C ALA A 69 -0.14 -6.63 -0.87
N MET A 70 -0.25 -5.63 -1.75
CA MET A 70 -1.45 -5.36 -2.55
C MET A 70 -1.80 -6.55 -3.46
N GLU A 71 -0.81 -7.13 -4.14
CA GLU A 71 -1.02 -8.30 -5.00
C GLU A 71 -1.49 -9.51 -4.18
N LYS A 72 -0.87 -9.78 -3.03
CA LYS A 72 -1.27 -10.87 -2.12
C LYS A 72 -2.65 -10.66 -1.51
N ALA A 73 -3.06 -9.42 -1.30
CA ALA A 73 -4.40 -9.05 -0.87
C ALA A 73 -5.45 -9.11 -2.00
N GLY A 74 -5.05 -9.43 -3.23
CA GLY A 74 -5.94 -9.59 -4.39
C GLY A 74 -6.23 -8.30 -5.16
N TYR A 75 -5.46 -7.23 -4.94
CA TYR A 75 -5.59 -5.99 -5.69
C TYR A 75 -4.69 -5.97 -6.92
N GLU A 76 -5.30 -5.67 -8.07
CA GLU A 76 -4.57 -5.54 -9.34
C GLU A 76 -4.11 -4.09 -9.57
N ALA A 77 -2.85 -3.92 -9.96
CA ALA A 77 -2.32 -2.63 -10.37
C ALA A 77 -2.93 -2.23 -11.73
N PHE A 78 -3.50 -1.03 -11.79
CA PHE A 78 -4.04 -0.46 -13.03
C PHE A 78 -2.94 -0.03 -14.00
N ASP A 79 -1.86 0.53 -13.46
CA ASP A 79 -0.70 0.96 -14.23
C ASP A 79 0.57 0.52 -13.50
N THR A 80 1.35 -0.32 -14.16
CA THR A 80 2.63 -0.85 -13.69
C THR A 80 3.84 -0.27 -14.43
N GLN A 81 3.61 0.62 -15.41
CA GLN A 81 4.68 1.24 -16.21
C GLN A 81 5.48 2.28 -15.40
N ASP A 82 4.86 2.86 -14.38
CA ASP A 82 5.50 3.79 -13.46
C ASP A 82 6.09 3.08 -12.21
N ILE A 83 7.06 3.72 -11.57
CA ILE A 83 7.59 3.26 -10.28
C ILE A 83 6.51 3.27 -9.19
N ASN A 84 5.53 4.17 -9.29
CA ASN A 84 4.40 4.26 -8.38
C ASN A 84 3.18 3.61 -9.03
N TRP A 85 2.89 2.38 -8.62
CA TRP A 85 1.77 1.63 -9.20
C TRP A 85 0.46 2.26 -8.79
N THR A 86 -0.39 2.53 -9.77
CA THR A 86 -1.71 3.11 -9.52
C THR A 86 -2.72 1.98 -9.38
N TYR A 87 -3.63 2.07 -8.41
CA TYR A 87 -4.63 1.03 -8.15
C TYR A 87 -6.04 1.61 -8.26
N LYS A 88 -6.99 0.80 -8.78
CA LYS A 88 -8.42 1.16 -8.76
C LYS A 88 -9.02 0.89 -7.38
N VAL A 89 -8.54 1.62 -6.39
CA VAL A 89 -9.01 1.54 -5.02
C VAL A 89 -9.53 2.89 -4.55
N LYS A 90 -10.35 2.87 -3.52
CA LYS A 90 -10.67 4.06 -2.71
C LYS A 90 -10.20 3.83 -1.28
N LEU A 91 -9.66 4.88 -0.67
CA LEU A 91 -9.47 4.91 0.78
C LEU A 91 -10.84 5.05 1.45
N ILE A 92 -11.19 4.06 2.25
CA ILE A 92 -12.34 4.12 3.14
C ILE A 92 -11.88 4.85 4.39
N GLY A 93 -12.21 6.14 4.47
CA GLY A 93 -12.03 6.92 5.68
C GLY A 93 -12.80 6.24 6.82
N LYS A 94 -12.25 6.30 8.04
CA LYS A 94 -13.09 6.11 9.22
C LYS A 94 -14.12 7.23 9.15
N GLY A 95 -15.32 6.95 8.66
CA GLY A 95 -16.47 7.67 9.16
C GLY A 95 -16.56 7.26 10.63
N LEU A 96 -15.93 8.04 11.51
CA LEU A 96 -16.13 8.17 12.96
C LEU A 96 -14.99 9.06 13.50
N TYR A 97 -15.36 10.15 14.19
CA TYR A 97 -14.64 11.42 14.46
C TYR A 97 -14.80 12.42 13.29
N GLY A 98 -15.82 13.28 13.21
CA GLY A 98 -16.47 14.04 14.27
C GLY A 98 -15.93 15.48 14.22
N HIS A 99 -16.70 16.37 13.60
CA HIS A 99 -16.71 17.80 13.89
C HIS A 99 -18.09 18.37 13.55
#